data_AF-A0A949E021-F1
#
_entry.id   AF-A0A949E021-F1
#
_cell.length_a   1.000
_cell.length_b   1.000
_cell.length_c   1.000
_cell.angle_alpha   90.00
_cell.angle_beta   90.00
_cell.angle_gamma   90.00
#
_symmetry.space_group_name_H-M   'P 1'
#
loop_
_entity.id
_entity.type
_entity.pdbx_description
1 polymer ?
#
loop_
_entity_poly.entity_id
_entity_poly.type
_entity_poly.pdbx_seq_one_letter_code
_entity_poly.pdbx_strand_id
1 'polypeptide(L)'
;MNDEGVYKKIAEIVFKYFDKKKVKAFVFGSRAVGKKRKFSDVDVGLISKGKMSVMKKMAIEEELEESNIPYTVDVVDFYNVDEKFKKIALKKVISLNNYVR
;
A
#
# COMPACT_ATOMS: atom_id res chain seq x y z
N MET A 1 7.35 -16.02 3.80
CA MET A 1 7.81 -14.74 3.22
C MET A 1 8.23 -13.82 4.36
N ASN A 2 9.37 -13.12 4.27
CA ASN A 2 9.75 -12.07 5.25
C ASN A 2 9.05 -10.74 4.89
N ASP A 3 9.18 -9.71 5.72
CA ASP A 3 8.53 -8.41 5.46
C ASP A 3 8.97 -7.79 4.13
N GLU A 4 10.26 -7.90 3.80
CA GLU A 4 10.80 -7.36 2.56
C GLU A 4 10.18 -8.01 1.32
N GLY A 5 10.05 -9.34 1.34
CA GLY A 5 9.37 -10.09 0.28
C GLY A 5 7.90 -9.73 0.17
N VAL A 6 7.22 -9.47 1.30
CA VAL A 6 5.83 -9.00 1.31
C VAL A 6 5.73 -7.63 0.63
N TYR A 7 6.55 -6.66 1.04
CA TYR A 7 6.53 -5.32 0.45
C TYR A 7 6.88 -5.33 -1.04
N LYS A 8 7.82 -6.19 -1.43
CA LYS A 8 8.15 -6.39 -2.83
C LYS A 8 6.95 -6.91 -3.63
N LYS A 9 6.26 -7.94 -3.13
CA LYS A 9 5.09 -8.51 -3.81
C LYS A 9 3.94 -7.51 -3.93
N ILE A 10 3.68 -6.74 -2.88
CA ILE A 10 2.68 -5.65 -2.90
C ILE A 10 3.07 -4.60 -3.94
N ALA A 11 4.33 -4.16 -3.95
CA ALA A 11 4.81 -3.17 -4.92
C ALA A 11 4.66 -3.67 -6.36
N GLU A 12 5.05 -4.93 -6.63
CA GLU A 12 4.88 -5.55 -7.95
C GLU A 12 3.43 -5.54 -8.41
N ILE A 13 2.48 -5.88 -7.54
CA ILE A 13 1.04 -5.86 -7.88
C ILE A 13 0.57 -4.42 -8.11
N VAL A 14 0.81 -3.51 -7.18
CA VAL A 14 0.37 -2.10 -7.29
C VAL A 14 0.89 -1.44 -8.59
N PHE A 15 2.16 -1.65 -8.93
CA PHE A 15 2.77 -1.01 -10.11
C PHE A 15 2.47 -1.72 -11.44
N LYS A 16 1.72 -2.83 -11.46
CA LYS A 16 1.04 -3.30 -12.69
C LYS A 16 -0.07 -2.34 -13.12
N TYR A 17 -0.75 -1.71 -12.17
CA TYR A 17 -1.92 -0.84 -12.40
C TYR A 17 -1.56 0.64 -12.47
N PHE A 18 -0.35 1.01 -12.05
CA PHE A 18 0.10 2.39 -11.93
C PHE A 18 1.50 2.62 -12.49
N ASP A 19 1.66 3.73 -13.20
CA ASP A 19 2.98 4.27 -13.50
C ASP A 19 3.63 4.75 -12.19
N LYS A 20 4.72 4.09 -11.80
CA LYS A 20 5.55 4.40 -10.63
C LYS A 20 5.99 5.86 -10.55
N LYS A 21 6.11 6.56 -11.69
CA LYS A 21 6.48 7.98 -11.73
C LYS A 21 5.30 8.91 -11.38
N LYS A 22 4.07 8.41 -11.43
CA LYS A 22 2.83 9.18 -11.21
C LYS A 22 2.16 8.88 -9.88
N VAL A 23 2.52 7.78 -9.22
CA VAL A 23 1.93 7.33 -7.96
C VAL A 23 3.00 7.07 -6.91
N LYS A 24 2.75 7.57 -5.70
CA LYS A 24 3.52 7.20 -4.51
C LYS A 24 2.72 6.12 -3.76
N ALA A 25 3.30 4.94 -3.65
CA ALA A 25 2.75 3.83 -2.88
C ALA A 25 3.60 3.62 -1.63
N PHE A 26 2.95 3.38 -0.49
CA PHE A 26 3.65 3.21 0.78
C PHE A 26 2.86 2.36 1.76
N VAL A 27 3.58 1.66 2.63
CA VAL A 27 2.99 1.03 3.82
C VAL A 27 2.95 2.05 4.94
N PHE A 28 1.81 2.19 5.61
CA PHE A 28 1.64 3.01 6.81
C PHE A 28 1.14 2.16 7.98
N GLY A 29 0.66 2.81 9.04
CA GLY A 29 0.02 2.10 10.16
C GLY A 29 1.00 1.28 11.00
N SER A 30 0.50 0.19 11.59
CA SER A 30 1.18 -0.58 12.65
C SER A 30 2.54 -1.14 12.22
N ARG A 31 2.65 -1.53 10.94
CA ARG A 31 3.88 -2.09 10.34
C ARG A 31 4.94 -1.03 10.11
N ALA A 32 4.56 0.16 9.65
CA ALA A 32 5.51 1.26 9.47
C ALA A 32 6.05 1.77 10.81
N VAL A 33 5.24 1.77 11.88
CA VAL A 33 5.67 2.27 13.20
C VAL A 33 6.44 1.25 14.05
N GLY A 34 6.59 0.00 13.61
CA GLY A 34 7.31 -1.04 14.34
C GLY A 34 6.56 -1.60 15.55
N LYS A 35 5.25 -1.34 15.65
CA LYS A 35 4.36 -1.87 16.70
C LYS A 35 3.50 -3.05 16.21
N LYS A 36 3.93 -3.73 15.14
CA LYS A 36 3.13 -4.78 14.50
C LYS A 36 2.92 -5.96 15.46
N ARG A 37 1.70 -6.49 15.50
CA ARG A 37 1.43 -7.83 16.05
C ARG A 37 1.72 -8.85 14.94
N LYS A 38 1.94 -10.11 15.32
CA LYS A 38 2.36 -11.19 14.39
C LYS A 38 1.45 -11.36 13.16
N PHE A 39 0.16 -11.02 13.29
CA PHE A 39 -0.86 -11.16 12.25
C PHE A 39 -1.53 -9.83 11.87
N SER A 40 -0.88 -8.69 12.10
CA SER A 40 -1.46 -7.39 11.72
C SER A 40 -1.57 -7.26 10.21
N ASP A 41 -2.64 -6.64 9.72
CA ASP A 41 -2.82 -6.31 8.30
C ASP A 41 -1.70 -5.39 7.77
N VAL A 42 -1.60 -5.27 6.44
CA VAL A 42 -0.70 -4.34 5.76
C VAL A 42 -1.51 -3.18 5.19
N ASP A 43 -1.45 -2.02 5.84
CA ASP A 43 -2.10 -0.81 5.35
C ASP A 43 -1.27 -0.17 4.22
N VAL A 44 -1.80 -0.13 3.00
CA VAL A 44 -1.14 0.42 1.80
C VAL A 44 -1.84 1.69 1.35
N GLY A 45 -1.11 2.80 1.40
CA GLY A 45 -1.58 4.10 0.94
C GLY A 45 -1.10 4.40 -0.48
N LEU A 46 -2.00 4.93 -1.30
CA LEU A 46 -1.72 5.37 -2.67
C LEU A 46 -1.99 6.87 -2.82
N ILE A 47 -0.96 7.65 -3.14
CA ILE A 47 -1.10 9.07 -3.51
C ILE A 47 -0.87 9.19 -5.01
N SER A 48 -1.89 9.68 -5.72
CA SER A 48 -1.82 10.02 -7.13
C SER A 48 -2.45 11.39 -7.41
N LYS A 49 -2.27 11.92 -8.62
CA LYS A 49 -2.78 13.25 -9.00
C LYS A 49 -4.31 13.34 -9.05
N GLY A 50 -5.01 12.21 -9.12
CA GLY A 50 -6.47 12.16 -9.19
C GLY A 50 -7.03 11.04 -8.33
N LYS A 51 -8.36 11.00 -8.18
CA LYS A 51 -9.05 9.91 -7.50
C LYS A 51 -8.81 8.60 -8.26
N MET A 52 -8.46 7.54 -7.55
CA MET A 52 -8.40 6.19 -8.10
C MET A 52 -9.82 5.72 -8.45
N SER A 53 -9.99 5.12 -9.62
CA SER A 53 -11.28 4.50 -9.96
C SER A 53 -11.55 3.30 -9.06
N VAL A 54 -12.81 3.10 -8.68
CA VAL A 54 -13.23 1.97 -7.84
C VAL A 54 -12.85 0.64 -8.47
N MET A 55 -13.07 0.49 -9.78
CA MET A 55 -12.68 -0.73 -10.51
C MET A 55 -11.17 -1.03 -10.43
N LYS A 56 -10.31 0.01 -10.49
CA LYS A 56 -8.87 -0.18 -10.35
C LYS A 56 -8.49 -0.59 -8.93
N LYS A 57 -9.12 0.02 -7.92
CA LYS A 57 -8.92 -0.35 -6.51
C LYS A 57 -9.28 -1.83 -6.30
N MET A 58 -10.47 -2.24 -6.75
CA MET A 58 -10.96 -3.61 -6.61
C MET A 58 -10.03 -4.61 -7.30
N ALA A 59 -9.57 -4.34 -8.51
CA ALA A 59 -8.64 -5.23 -9.22
C ALA A 59 -7.30 -5.41 -8.47
N ILE A 60 -6.79 -4.34 -7.85
CA ILE A 60 -5.58 -4.42 -7.02
C ILE A 60 -5.85 -5.25 -5.77
N GLU A 61 -6.98 -5.03 -5.10
CA GLU A 61 -7.37 -5.77 -3.88
C GLU A 61 -7.56 -7.26 -4.16
N GLU A 62 -8.23 -7.61 -5.25
CA GLU A 62 -8.44 -8.98 -5.72
C GLU A 62 -7.09 -9.67 -6.01
N GLU A 63 -6.18 -9.03 -6.75
CA GLU A 63 -4.87 -9.61 -7.04
C GLU A 63 -3.98 -9.74 -5.80
N LEU A 64 -4.16 -8.86 -4.80
CA LEU A 64 -3.49 -8.99 -3.50
C LEU A 64 -4.04 -10.17 -2.70
N GLU A 65 -5.36 -10.37 -2.72
CA GLU A 65 -6.04 -11.47 -2.03
C GLU A 65 -5.69 -12.83 -2.64
N GLU A 66 -5.60 -12.92 -3.97
CA GLU A 66 -5.18 -14.13 -4.68
C GLU A 66 -3.66 -14.41 -4.58
N SER A 67 -2.89 -13.48 -4.02
CA SER A 67 -1.44 -13.62 -3.90
C SER A 67 -1.02 -14.56 -2.75
N ASN A 68 0.27 -14.89 -2.71
CA ASN A 68 0.85 -15.67 -1.62
C ASN A 68 1.31 -14.82 -0.41
N ILE A 69 0.80 -13.59 -0.28
CA ILE A 69 1.07 -12.73 0.87
C ILE A 69 0.33 -13.31 2.09
N PRO A 70 1.01 -13.63 3.21
CA PRO A 70 0.38 -14.30 4.35
C PRO A 70 -0.41 -13.35 5.27
N TYR A 71 -0.88 -12.21 4.75
CA TYR A 71 -1.52 -11.14 5.49
C TYR A 71 -2.58 -10.47 4.61
N THR A 72 -3.66 -9.99 5.22
CA THR A 72 -4.59 -9.10 4.55
C THR A 72 -3.89 -7.77 4.23
N VAL A 73 -4.20 -7.22 3.06
CA VAL A 73 -3.66 -5.94 2.58
C VAL A 73 -4.83 -4.99 2.37
N ASP A 74 -4.87 -3.90 3.13
CA ASP A 74 -5.90 -2.86 2.98
C ASP A 74 -5.36 -1.73 2.10
N VAL A 75 -6.03 -1.47 0.97
CA VAL A 75 -5.62 -0.43 0.02
C VAL A 75 -6.45 0.83 0.23
N VAL A 76 -5.78 1.95 0.51
CA VAL A 76 -6.40 3.24 0.77
C VAL A 76 -5.98 4.25 -0.30
N ASP A 77 -6.98 4.86 -0.96
CA ASP A 77 -6.76 6.02 -1.85
C ASP A 77 -6.61 7.30 -1.02
N PHE A 78 -5.40 7.85 -0.98
CA PHE A 78 -5.09 9.08 -0.23
C PHE A 78 -5.50 10.36 -0.95
N TYR A 79 -6.18 10.29 -2.10
CA TYR A 79 -6.68 11.47 -2.80
C TYR A 79 -7.72 12.25 -1.97
N ASN A 80 -8.61 11.54 -1.26
CA ASN A 80 -9.75 12.14 -0.53
C ASN A 80 -9.76 11.85 0.98
N VAL A 81 -8.69 11.30 1.55
CA VAL A 81 -8.62 11.12 3.01
C VAL A 81 -8.57 12.47 3.71
N ASP A 82 -9.09 12.54 4.93
CA ASP A 82 -9.05 13.78 5.70
C ASP A 82 -7.60 14.17 6.05
N GLU A 83 -7.35 15.46 6.15
CA GLU A 83 -6.00 16.00 6.36
C GLU A 83 -5.40 15.59 7.72
N LYS A 84 -6.23 15.32 8.74
CA LYS A 84 -5.74 14.87 10.05
C LYS A 84 -5.22 13.43 9.94
N PHE A 85 -5.99 12.53 9.33
CA PHE A 85 -5.57 11.17 9.05
C PHE A 85 -4.32 11.14 8.18
N LYS A 86 -4.30 11.90 7.08
CA LYS A 86 -3.16 12.00 6.17
C LYS A 86 -1.88 12.41 6.90
N LYS A 87 -1.95 13.45 7.75
CA LYS A 87 -0.82 13.90 8.56
C LYS A 87 -0.32 12.81 9.51
N ILE A 88 -1.21 12.04 10.12
CA ILE A 88 -0.84 10.96 11.06
C ILE A 88 -0.23 9.78 10.30
N ALA A 89 -0.89 9.30 9.24
CA ALA A 89 -0.46 8.16 8.45
C ALA A 89 0.90 8.39 7.78
N LEU A 90 1.16 9.61 7.32
CA LEU A 90 2.41 9.96 6.65
C LEU A 90 3.58 10.24 7.60
N LYS A 91 3.39 10.24 8.94
CA LYS A 91 4.50 10.48 9.90
C LYS A 91 5.62 9.45 9.76
N LYS A 92 5.27 8.19 9.49
CA LYS A 92 6.22 7.11 9.27
C LYS A 92 5.65 6.14 8.26
N VAL A 93 6.38 5.97 7.16
CA VAL A 93 5.95 5.15 6.03
C VAL A 93 7.13 4.36 5.48
N ILE A 94 6.84 3.22 4.84
CA ILE A 94 7.80 2.45 4.06
C ILE A 94 7.46 2.65 2.59
N SER A 95 8.34 3.26 1.81
CA SER A 95 8.08 3.54 0.40
C SER A 95 8.16 2.26 -0.44
N LEU A 96 7.05 1.92 -1.10
CA LEU A 96 6.96 0.77 -1.99
C LEU A 96 7.58 1.05 -3.37
N ASN A 97 7.70 2.31 -3.79
CA ASN A 97 8.36 2.69 -5.04
C ASN A 97 9.80 2.15 -5.13
N ASN A 98 10.47 1.91 -4.00
CA ASN A 98 11.85 1.41 -3.97
C ASN A 98 11.97 -0.11 -4.20
N TYR A 99 10.86 -0.84 -4.21
CA TYR A 99 10.84 -2.30 -4.27
C TYR A 99 10.66 -2.87 -5.68
N VAL A 100 10.37 -2.01 -6.65
CA VAL A 100 10.30 -2.34 -8.08
C VAL A 100 11.32 -1.49 -8.82
N ARG A 101 11.90 -2.00 -9.93
CA ARG A 101 12.82 -1.21 -10.75
C ARG A 101 12.03 -0.24 -11.63
#